data_AF-A0A3C1KSZ7-F1
#
_entry.id   AF-A0A3C1KSZ7-F1
#
_cell.length_a   1.000
_cell.length_b   1.000
_cell.length_c   1.000
_cell.angle_alpha   90.00
_cell.angle_beta   90.00
_cell.angle_gamma   90.00
#
_symmetry.space_group_name_H-M   'P 1'
#
loop_
_entity.id
_entity.type
_entity.pdbx_description
1 polymer ?
#
loop_
_entity_poly.entity_id
_entity_poly.type
_entity_poly.pdbx_seq_one_letter_code
_entity_poly.pdbx_strand_id
1 'polypeptide(L)'
;DKLHFANGIADRIERDDEVMAQIRNHPTDQVMHGLFPKRVTDAVLDALGDSGKLSEPILDSEETNRRFALLILQLLAGRGRLEENHSRLI
;
A
#
# COMPACT_ATOMS: atom_id res chain seq x y z
N ASP A 1 -13.40 -3.47 9.19
CA ASP A 1 -13.15 -2.03 9.39
C ASP A 1 -12.11 -1.50 8.40
N LYS A 2 -12.12 -0.19 8.08
CA LYS A 2 -11.26 0.40 7.01
C LYS A 2 -9.77 0.22 7.26
N LEU A 3 -9.37 0.27 8.54
CA LEU A 3 -8.00 0.02 8.97
C LEU A 3 -7.56 -1.42 8.73
N HIS A 4 -8.42 -2.41 8.99
CA HIS A 4 -8.12 -3.82 8.72
C HIS A 4 -7.99 -4.07 7.21
N PHE A 5 -8.84 -3.43 6.42
CA PHE A 5 -8.75 -3.47 4.96
C PHE A 5 -7.42 -2.87 4.47
N ALA A 6 -7.05 -1.68 4.92
CA ALA A 6 -5.78 -1.04 4.55
C ALA A 6 -4.55 -1.87 4.97
N ASN A 7 -4.58 -2.52 6.15
CA ASN A 7 -3.51 -3.43 6.57
C ASN A 7 -3.43 -4.66 5.64
N GLY A 8 -4.57 -5.25 5.26
CA GLY A 8 -4.59 -6.37 4.31
C GLY A 8 -4.02 -6.03 2.93
N ILE A 9 -4.27 -4.79 2.45
CA ILE A 9 -3.64 -4.30 1.22
C ILE A 9 -2.14 -4.10 1.41
N ALA A 10 -1.72 -3.46 2.50
CA ALA A 10 -0.30 -3.25 2.79
C ALA A 10 0.48 -4.57 2.87
N ASP A 11 -0.06 -5.60 3.54
CA ASP A 11 0.54 -6.93 3.61
C ASP A 11 0.70 -7.61 2.24
N ARG A 12 -0.24 -7.39 1.33
CA ARG A 12 -0.15 -7.92 -0.05
C ARG A 12 0.94 -7.21 -0.85
N ILE A 13 1.04 -5.89 -0.70
CA ILE A 13 2.07 -5.07 -1.37
C ILE A 13 3.46 -5.36 -0.81
N GLU A 14 3.58 -5.59 0.49
CA GLU A 14 4.85 -5.91 1.16
C GLU A 14 5.45 -7.24 0.69
N ARG A 15 4.61 -8.18 0.25
CA ARG A 15 5.03 -9.46 -0.35
C ARG A 15 5.45 -9.36 -1.81
N ASP A 16 5.24 -8.22 -2.45
CA ASP A 16 5.63 -7.98 -3.84
C ASP A 16 7.04 -7.35 -3.86
N ASP A 17 8.05 -8.20 -4.04
CA ASP A 17 9.46 -7.80 -4.04
C ASP A 17 9.80 -6.73 -5.08
N GLU A 18 9.13 -6.75 -6.25
CA GLU A 18 9.35 -5.79 -7.33
C GLU A 18 8.84 -4.41 -6.91
N VAL A 19 7.66 -4.35 -6.31
CA VAL A 19 7.07 -3.12 -5.77
C VAL A 19 7.88 -2.60 -4.58
N MET A 20 8.28 -3.47 -3.67
CA MET A 20 9.09 -3.09 -2.50
C MET A 20 10.50 -2.64 -2.90
N ALA A 21 11.09 -3.22 -3.95
CA ALA A 21 12.32 -2.70 -4.54
C ALA A 21 12.10 -1.30 -5.13
N GLN A 22 10.98 -1.06 -5.81
CA GLN A 22 10.65 0.26 -6.32
C GLN A 22 10.51 1.30 -5.18
N ILE A 23 9.76 0.96 -4.12
CA ILE A 23 9.54 1.84 -2.96
C ILE A 23 10.85 2.19 -2.26
N ARG A 24 11.76 1.21 -2.10
CA ARG A 24 13.04 1.40 -1.40
C ARG A 24 14.06 2.23 -2.19
N ASN A 25 14.04 2.12 -3.52
CA ASN A 25 15.08 2.72 -4.37
C ASN A 25 14.67 4.05 -5.02
N HIS A 26 13.38 4.41 -4.99
CA HIS A 26 12.88 5.61 -5.66
C HIS A 26 12.16 6.56 -4.69
N PRO A 27 12.25 7.88 -4.92
CA PRO A 27 11.49 8.86 -4.16
C PRO A 27 9.99 8.66 -4.39
N THR A 28 9.19 9.03 -3.38
CA THR A 28 7.73 8.84 -3.36
C THR A 28 7.02 9.31 -4.62
N ASP A 29 7.40 10.45 -5.19
CA ASP A 29 6.82 10.98 -6.43
C ASP A 29 7.02 10.00 -7.60
N GLN A 30 8.22 9.47 -7.76
CA GLN A 30 8.54 8.48 -8.80
C GLN A 30 7.88 7.13 -8.54
N VAL A 31 7.70 6.74 -7.28
CA VAL A 31 6.95 5.54 -6.90
C VAL A 31 5.48 5.68 -7.32
N MET A 32 4.88 6.85 -7.07
CA MET A 32 3.49 7.18 -7.41
C MET A 32 3.22 7.30 -8.92
N HIS A 33 4.26 7.31 -9.76
CA HIS A 33 4.15 7.28 -11.22
C HIS A 33 4.53 5.93 -11.84
N GLY A 34 5.02 4.97 -11.06
CA GLY A 34 5.49 3.67 -11.57
C GLY A 34 4.51 2.52 -11.36
N LEU A 35 5.02 1.36 -10.91
CA LEU A 35 4.24 0.13 -10.79
C LEU A 35 3.34 0.13 -9.54
N PHE A 36 3.76 0.82 -8.48
CA PHE A 36 3.07 0.87 -7.20
C PHE A 36 1.57 1.22 -7.26
N PRO A 37 1.10 2.30 -7.94
CA PRO A 37 -0.32 2.63 -8.00
C PRO A 37 -1.17 1.56 -8.67
N LYS A 38 -0.62 0.90 -9.70
CA LYS A 38 -1.29 -0.23 -10.37
C LYS A 38 -1.46 -1.40 -9.42
N ARG A 39 -0.39 -1.76 -8.70
CA ARG A 39 -0.38 -2.87 -7.74
C ARG A 39 -1.30 -2.63 -6.55
N VAL A 40 -1.38 -1.39 -6.05
CA VAL A 40 -2.37 -1.02 -5.03
C VAL A 40 -3.79 -1.21 -5.57
N THR A 41 -4.06 -0.80 -6.81
CA THR A 41 -5.37 -0.99 -7.44
C THR A 41 -5.71 -2.47 -7.62
N ASP A 42 -4.77 -3.28 -8.11
CA ASP A 42 -4.94 -4.73 -8.26
C ASP A 42 -5.18 -5.42 -6.91
N ALA A 43 -4.46 -5.02 -5.86
CA ALA A 43 -4.66 -5.55 -4.51
C ALA A 43 -6.04 -5.18 -3.95
N VAL A 44 -6.54 -3.98 -4.26
CA VAL A 44 -7.90 -3.53 -3.90
C VAL A 44 -8.96 -4.30 -4.69
N LEU A 45 -8.71 -4.59 -5.97
CA LEU A 45 -9.55 -5.42 -6.84
C LEU A 45 -9.59 -6.89 -6.41
N ASP A 46 -8.49 -7.41 -5.90
CA ASP A 46 -8.43 -8.77 -5.38
C ASP A 46 -9.11 -8.85 -4.00
N ALA A 47 -8.99 -7.81 -3.17
CA ALA A 47 -9.71 -7.69 -1.90
C ALA A 47 -11.22 -7.41 -2.09
N LEU A 48 -11.63 -6.93 -3.26
CA LEU A 48 -13.04 -6.74 -3.66
C LEU A 48 -13.81 -8.05 -3.73
N GLY A 49 -13.16 -9.14 -4.14
CA GLY A 49 -13.74 -10.50 -4.12
C GLY A 49 -14.23 -10.91 -2.73
N ASP A 50 -13.58 -10.38 -1.68
CA ASP A 50 -13.90 -10.66 -0.27
C ASP A 50 -14.65 -9.52 0.45
N SER A 51 -14.67 -8.29 -0.07
CA SER A 51 -15.17 -7.09 0.66
C SER A 51 -15.82 -6.01 -0.22
N GLY A 52 -16.63 -6.44 -1.20
CA GLY A 52 -17.34 -5.65 -2.23
C GLY A 52 -17.72 -4.18 -1.92
N LYS A 53 -18.23 -3.87 -0.72
CA LYS A 53 -18.77 -2.55 -0.38
C LYS A 53 -17.75 -1.46 -0.04
N LEU A 54 -16.50 -1.82 0.26
CA LEU A 54 -15.49 -0.85 0.73
C LEU A 54 -14.66 -0.24 -0.40
N SER A 55 -14.76 -0.81 -1.60
CA SER A 55 -13.79 -0.62 -2.66
C SER A 55 -14.38 0.04 -3.91
N GLU A 56 -15.71 0.09 -4.03
CA GLU A 56 -16.43 0.99 -4.96
C GLU A 56 -15.92 2.43 -4.91
N PRO A 57 -15.86 3.13 -3.74
CA PRO A 57 -15.40 4.52 -3.70
C PRO A 57 -13.91 4.70 -4.00
N ILE A 58 -13.10 3.63 -3.88
CA ILE A 58 -11.66 3.66 -4.20
C ILE A 58 -11.44 3.58 -5.71
N LEU A 59 -12.28 2.86 -6.43
CA LEU A 59 -12.24 2.74 -7.88
C LEU A 59 -12.95 3.89 -8.61
N ASP A 60 -13.92 4.53 -7.96
CA ASP A 60 -14.76 5.57 -8.56
C ASP A 60 -14.01 6.90 -8.82
N SER A 61 -12.89 7.14 -8.12
CA SER A 61 -12.10 8.36 -8.30
C SER A 61 -10.60 8.13 -8.22
N GLU A 62 -9.89 8.61 -9.24
CA GLU A 62 -8.42 8.62 -9.31
C GLU A 62 -7.79 9.41 -8.14
N GLU A 63 -8.50 10.42 -7.62
CA GLU A 63 -8.08 11.17 -6.42
C GLU A 63 -8.18 10.30 -5.16
N THR A 64 -9.28 9.57 -4.99
CA THR A 64 -9.47 8.65 -3.85
C THR A 64 -8.47 7.51 -3.90
N ASN A 65 -8.21 6.95 -5.09
CA ASN A 65 -7.19 5.93 -5.29
C ASN A 65 -5.80 6.46 -4.88
N ARG A 66 -5.40 7.65 -5.37
CA ARG A 66 -4.12 8.27 -4.99
C ARG A 66 -4.01 8.49 -3.48
N ARG A 67 -5.05 9.01 -2.82
CA ARG A 67 -5.06 9.19 -1.36
C ARG A 67 -4.95 7.86 -0.61
N PHE A 68 -5.60 6.82 -1.11
CA PHE A 68 -5.51 5.49 -0.53
C PHE A 68 -4.12 4.88 -0.72
N ALA A 69 -3.53 5.00 -1.90
CA ALA A 69 -2.15 4.57 -2.17
C ALA A 69 -1.13 5.27 -1.26
N LEU A 70 -1.30 6.58 -1.01
CA LEU A 70 -0.48 7.34 -0.05
C LEU A 70 -0.62 6.82 1.38
N LEU A 71 -1.84 6.47 1.81
CA LEU A 71 -2.07 5.87 3.13
C LEU A 71 -1.32 4.53 3.28
N ILE A 72 -1.37 3.67 2.26
CA ILE A 72 -0.63 2.40 2.25
C ILE A 72 0.88 2.65 2.33
N LEU A 73 1.39 3.61 1.56
CA LEU A 73 2.80 3.99 1.59
C LEU A 73 3.23 4.48 2.99
N GLN A 74 2.39 5.27 3.66
CA GLN A 74 2.65 5.72 5.04
C GLN A 74 2.63 4.57 6.05
N LEU A 75 1.73 3.59 5.89
CA LEU A 75 1.70 2.39 6.73
C LEU A 75 2.97 1.56 6.55
N LEU A 76 3.41 1.33 5.31
CA LEU A 76 4.65 0.60 5.01
C LEU A 76 5.88 1.32 5.55
N ALA A 77 5.97 2.65 5.36
CA ALA A 77 7.05 3.46 5.92
C ALA A 77 7.02 3.54 7.46
N GLY A 78 5.84 3.40 8.08
CA GLY A 78 5.69 3.23 9.53
C GLY A 78 6.21 1.89 10.02
N ARG A 79 5.88 0.80 9.30
CA ARG A 79 6.33 -0.58 9.61
C ARG A 79 7.84 -0.73 9.48
N GLY A 80 8.45 -0.18 8.43
CA GLY A 80 9.91 -0.20 8.27
C GLY A 80 10.68 0.53 9.39
N ARG A 81 10.06 1.53 10.04
CA ARG A 81 10.66 2.23 11.20
C ARG A 81 10.49 1.48 12.53
N LEU A 82 9.52 0.55 12.62
CA LEU A 82 9.37 -0.32 13.78
C LEU A 82 10.44 -1.42 13.79
N GLU A 83 10.87 -1.89 12.61
CA GLU A 83 11.95 -2.89 12.49
C GLU A 83 13.36 -2.30 12.79
N GLU A 84 13.60 -1.03 12.42
CA GLU A 84 14.88 -0.36 12.73
C GLU A 84 15.07 -0.09 14.24
N ASN A 85 13.98 0.13 14.99
CA ASN A 85 14.05 0.30 16.45
C ASN A 85 14.26 -1.02 17.20
N HIS A 86 13.81 -2.16 16.65
CA HIS A 86 14.00 -3.46 17.30
C HIS A 86 15.45 -3.98 17.16
N SER A 87 16.16 -3.56 16.11
CA SER A 87 17.57 -3.96 15.87
C SER A 87 18.61 -3.18 16.69
N ARG A 88 18.18 -2.17 17.47
CA ARG A 88 19.05 -1.38 18.36
C ARG A 88 18.98 -1.80 19.84
N LEU A 89 18.26 -2.87 20.16
CA LEU A 89 18.05 -3.36 21.52
C LEU A 89 18.63 -4.76 21.79
N ILE A 90 19.56 -5.24 20.96
CA ILE A 90 20.28 -6.52 21.16
C ILE A 90 21.79 -6.31 21.13
#